data_AF-A0A920TUW8-F1
#
_entry.id   AF-A0A920TUW8-F1
#
_cell.length_a   1.000
_cell.length_b   1.000
_cell.length_c   1.000
_cell.angle_alpha   90.00
_cell.angle_beta   90.00
_cell.angle_gamma   90.00
#
_symmetry.space_group_name_H-M   'P 1'
#
loop_
_entity.id
_entity.type
_entity.pdbx_description
1 polymer ?
#
loop_
_entity_poly.entity_id
_entity_poly.type
_entity_poly.pdbx_seq_one_letter_code
_entity_poly.pdbx_strand_id
1 'polypeptide(L)' 'MIKRSDAILKIMEFVDKNDVVVSTTGMISRELFHNADRPPKFFYMLGSMGLASSLGLGLFFAKPHEKGIYFGR' A
#
# COMPACT_ATOMS: atom_id res chain seq x y z
N MET A 1 20.77 2.91 11.10
CA MET A 1 19.30 3.08 11.20
C MET A 1 18.76 3.16 9.78
N ILE A 2 17.82 2.30 9.39
CA ILE A 2 17.23 2.30 8.04
C ILE A 2 16.17 3.41 7.96
N LYS A 3 16.11 4.17 6.86
CA LYS A 3 15.04 5.16 6.65
C LYS A 3 13.76 4.43 6.23
N ARG A 4 12.60 4.98 6.63
CA ARG A 4 11.27 4.45 6.26
C ARG A 4 11.10 4.29 4.75
N SER A 5 11.54 5.29 3.99
CA SER A 5 11.50 5.28 2.52
C SER A 5 12.26 4.10 1.94
N ASP A 6 13.43 3.79 2.50
CA ASP A 6 14.29 2.72 2.02
C ASP A 6 13.64 1.36 2.32
N ALA A 7 13.02 1.21 3.50
CA ALA A 7 12.25 0.01 3.84
C ALA A 7 11.03 -0.18 2.92
N ILE A 8 10.28 0.89 2.65
CA ILE A 8 9.13 0.85 1.73
C ILE A 8 9.59 0.42 0.34
N LEU A 9 10.63 1.05 -0.20
CA LEU A 9 11.16 0.71 -1.52
C LEU A 9 11.66 -0.74 -1.58
N LYS A 10 12.30 -1.22 -0.50
CA LYS A 10 12.76 -2.60 -0.42
C LYS A 10 11.60 -3.60 -0.44
N ILE A 11 10.48 -3.29 0.20
CA ILE A 11 9.26 -4.12 0.12
C ILE A 11 8.67 -4.07 -1.29
N MET A 12 8.65 -2.88 -1.91
CA MET A 12 8.13 -2.69 -3.27
C MET A 12 8.89 -3.45 -4.36
N GLU A 13 10.12 -3.92 -4.11
CA GLU A 13 10.85 -4.83 -5.01
C GLU A 13 10.15 -6.20 -5.16
N PHE A 14 9.32 -6.59 -4.18
CA PHE A 14 8.57 -7.86 -4.19
C PHE A 14 7.11 -7.69 -4.60
N VAL A 15 6.67 -6.46 -4.90
CA VAL A 15 5.29 -6.15 -5.28
C VAL A 15 5.18 -6.08 -6.80
N ASP A 16 4.40 -6.99 -7.37
CA ASP A 16 4.19 -7.07 -8.81
C ASP A 16 3.45 -5.83 -9.32
N LYS A 17 3.63 -5.50 -10.60
CA LYS A 17 2.93 -4.36 -11.24
C LYS A 17 1.40 -4.50 -11.23
N ASN A 18 0.91 -5.72 -11.08
CA ASN A 18 -0.52 -6.02 -11.07
C ASN A 18 -1.11 -6.10 -9.65
N ASP A 19 -0.26 -6.07 -8.62
CA ASP A 19 -0.69 -6.16 -7.22
C ASP A 19 -1.35 -4.87 -6.78
N VAL A 20 -2.41 -4.99 -5.98
CA VAL A 20 -3.09 -3.85 -5.40
C VAL A 20 -2.35 -3.39 -4.14
N VAL A 21 -1.98 -2.13 -4.08
CA VAL A 21 -1.33 -1.52 -2.92
C VAL A 21 -2.35 -0.65 -2.17
N VAL A 22 -2.62 -0.98 -0.92
CA VAL A 22 -3.47 -0.20 -0.02
C VAL A 22 -2.59 0.45 1.03
N SER A 23 -2.69 1.76 1.22
CA SER A 23 -1.88 2.48 2.20
C SER A 23 -2.73 3.34 3.14
N THR A 24 -2.33 3.38 4.42
CA THR A 24 -2.91 4.28 5.44
C THR A 24 -2.50 5.74 5.23
N THR A 25 -3.13 6.70 5.91
CA THR A 25 -2.76 8.12 5.81
C THR A 25 -1.37 8.42 6.42
N GLY A 26 -0.77 9.55 6.02
CA GLY A 26 0.47 10.07 6.59
C GLY A 26 1.73 9.78 5.77
N MET A 27 2.88 9.65 6.46
CA MET A 27 4.20 9.60 5.80
C MET A 27 4.39 8.38 4.90
N ILE A 28 3.82 7.23 5.26
CA ILE A 28 3.89 6.01 4.44
C ILE A 28 3.22 6.24 3.08
N SER A 29 2.00 6.78 3.04
CA SER A 29 1.33 7.13 1.78
C SER A 29 2.09 8.17 0.97
N ARG A 30 2.65 9.19 1.62
CA ARG A 30 3.46 10.21 0.93
C ARG A 30 4.70 9.61 0.29
N GLU A 31 5.40 8.72 0.99
CA GLU A 31 6.60 8.06 0.48
C GLU A 31 6.28 7.07 -0.65
N LEU A 32 5.20 6.29 -0.52
CA LEU A 32 4.72 5.42 -1.61
C LEU A 32 4.33 6.24 -2.85
N PHE A 33 3.57 7.32 -2.67
CA PHE A 33 3.12 8.17 -3.76
C PHE A 33 4.30 8.81 -4.52
N HIS A 34 5.30 9.32 -3.80
CA HIS A 34 6.43 9.98 -4.45
C HIS A 34 7.41 9.01 -5.12
N ASN A 35 7.60 7.81 -4.57
CA ASN A 35 8.70 6.94 -5.00
C ASN A 35 8.27 5.69 -5.77
N ALA A 36 7.00 5.28 -5.67
CA ALA A 36 6.57 3.96 -6.15
C ALA A 36 5.17 3.92 -6.78
N ASP A 37 4.50 5.06 -6.93
CA ASP A 37 3.11 5.10 -7.43
C ASP A 37 2.95 4.47 -8.82
N ARG A 38 1.90 3.65 -8.96
CA ARG A 38 1.56 2.97 -10.22
C ARG A 38 0.03 2.95 -10.38
N PRO A 39 -0.57 3.96 -11.02
CA PRO A 39 -2.00 3.94 -11.34
C PRO A 39 -2.33 2.77 -12.27
N PRO A 40 -3.51 2.11 -12.12
CA PRO A 40 -4.58 2.36 -11.15
C PRO A 40 -4.50 1.45 -9.90
N LYS A 41 -3.33 0.85 -9.61
CA LYS A 41 -3.20 -0.24 -8.63
C LYS A 41 -2.98 0.24 -7.19
N PHE A 42 -2.84 1.54 -6.97
CA PHE A 42 -2.62 2.13 -5.66
C PHE A 42 -3.88 2.80 -5.12
N PHE A 43 -4.23 2.47 -3.89
CA PHE A 43 -5.28 3.13 -3.12
C PHE A 43 -4.69 3.77 -1.87
N TYR A 44 -4.72 5.09 -1.81
CA TYR A 44 -4.25 5.89 -0.69
C TYR A 44 -5.43 6.32 0.16
N MET A 45 -5.56 5.76 1.37
CA MET A 45 -6.64 6.15 2.28
C MET A 45 -6.40 7.57 2.80
N LEU A 46 -7.31 8.48 2.47
CA LEU A 46 -7.35 9.83 3.01
C LEU A 46 -8.15 9.83 4.33
N GLY A 47 -7.48 9.48 5.43
CA GLY A 47 -8.07 9.47 6.78
C GLY A 47 -8.10 8.09 7.43
N SER A 48 -8.79 7.98 8.57
CA SER A 48 -9.05 6.73 9.29
C SER A 48 -7.89 5.72 9.33
N MET A 49 -6.83 6.02 10.10
CA MET A 49 -5.59 5.23 10.11
C MET A 49 -5.81 3.73 10.35
N GLY A 50 -6.83 3.36 11.12
CA GLY A 50 -7.12 1.98 11.51
C GLY A 50 -8.05 1.20 10.58
N LEU A 51 -8.73 1.85 9.63
CA LEU A 51 -9.69 1.15 8.76
C LEU A 51 -9.10 0.73 7.41
N ALA A 52 -7.93 1.26 7.04
CA ALA A 52 -7.29 0.92 5.77
C ALA A 52 -6.92 -0.58 5.68
N SER A 53 -6.58 -1.22 6.80
CA SER A 53 -6.31 -2.67 6.86
C SER A 53 -7.59 -3.49 6.61
N SER A 54 -8.70 -3.15 7.27
CA SER A 54 -10.00 -3.81 7.07
C SER A 54 -10.52 -3.62 5.65
N LEU A 55 -10.33 -2.42 5.08
CA LEU A 55 -10.66 -2.15 3.68
C LEU A 55 -9.81 -3.01 2.72
N GLY A 56 -8.50 -3.04 2.93
CA GLY A 56 -7.60 -3.86 2.12
C GLY A 56 -7.96 -5.34 2.19
N LEU A 57 -8.21 -5.86 3.39
CA LEU A 57 -8.64 -7.24 3.59
C LEU A 57 -9.95 -7.56 2.84
N GLY A 58 -10.97 -6.71 3.00
CA GLY A 58 -12.24 -6.88 2.29
C GLY A 58 -12.09 -6.84 0.77
N LEU A 59 -11.24 -5.94 0.26
CA LEU A 59 -10.94 -5.83 -1.17
C LEU A 59 -10.27 -7.10 -1.71
N PHE A 60 -9.30 -7.64 -0.99
CA PHE A 60 -8.58 -8.85 -1.41
C PHE A 60 -9.49 -10.08 -1.37
N PHE A 61 -10.41 -10.16 -0.39
CA PHE A 61 -11.44 -11.21 -0.37
C PHE A 61 -12.45 -11.10 -1.52
N ALA A 62 -12.85 -9.89 -1.88
CA ALA A 62 -13.78 -9.67 -3.00
C ALA A 62 -13.12 -9.99 -4.36
N LYS A 63 -11.79 -9.99 -4.43
CA LYS A 63 -11.00 -10.20 -5.65
C LYS A 63 -9.91 -11.27 -5.41
N PRO A 64 -10.28 -12.53 -5.21
CA PRO A 64 -9.36 -13.59 -4.77
C PRO A 64 -8.25 -13.93 -5.78
N HIS A 65 -8.39 -13.50 -7.04
CA HIS A 65 -7.37 -13.68 -8.08
C HIS A 65 -6.42 -12.48 -8.20
N GLU A 66 -6.71 -11.35 -7.54
CA GLU A 66 -5.79 -10.22 -7.43
C GLU A 66 -5.04 -10.33 -6.09
N LYS A 67 -3.71 -10.31 -6.16
CA LYS A 67 -2.88 -10.17 -4.96
C LYS A 67 -2.84 -8.71 -4.53
N GLY A 68 -2.59 -8.49 -3.25
CA GLY A 68 -2.41 -7.14 -2.75
C GLY A 68 -1.65 -7.09 -1.43
N ILE A 69 -1.20 -5.89 -1.11
CA ILE A 69 -0.41 -5.58 0.08
C ILE A 69 -0.98 -4.35 0.77
N TYR A 70 -0.94 -4.37 2.09
CA TYR A 70 -1.31 -3.24 2.93
C TYR A 70 -0.07 -2.62 3.59
N PHE A 71 0.08 -1.30 3.48
CA PHE A 71 1.06 -0.51 4.21
C PHE A 71 0.39 0.31 5.32
N GLY A 72 0.72 -0.01 6.56
CA GLY A 72 0.16 0.57 7.78
C GLY A 72 1.20 0.92 8.83
N ARG A 73 0.75 1.53 9.95
CA ARG A 73 1.56 1.60 11.18
C ARG A 73 1.79 0.22 11.78
#